data_AF-A0A2R3Z1P7-F1
#
_entry.id   AF-A0A2R3Z1P7-F1
#
_cell.length_a   1.000
_cell.length_b   1.000
_cell.length_c   1.000
_cell.angle_alpha   90.00
_cell.angle_beta   90.00
_cell.angle_gamma   90.00
#
_symmetry.space_group_name_H-M   'P 1'
#
loop_
_entity.id
_entity.type
_entity.pdbx_description
1 polymer ?
#
loop_
_entity_poly.entity_id
_entity_poly.type
_entity_poly.pdbx_seq_one_letter_code
_entity_poly.pdbx_strand_id
1 'polypeptide(L)' 'MYFPEIDKNGKLLSLKMIPLEMKKFSLHYANSEQVKWLKSMFDREGEKFGTSVKLTEAQNLKLNWQN' A
#
# COMPACT_ATOMS: atom_id res chain seq x y z
N MET A 1 -4.22 -1.97 6.15
CA MET A 1 -4.10 -0.79 7.03
C MET A 1 -3.13 0.22 6.42
N TYR A 2 -3.37 1.51 6.63
CA TYR A 2 -2.61 2.62 6.05
C TYR A 2 -1.82 3.35 7.13
N PHE A 3 -0.54 3.60 6.88
CA PHE A 3 0.39 4.26 7.81
C PHE A 3 1.09 5.42 7.08
N PRO A 4 0.50 6.62 7.10
CA PRO A 4 1.12 7.80 6.52
C PRO A 4 2.19 8.36 7.45
N GLU A 5 3.29 8.83 6.87
CA GLU A 5 4.25 9.72 7.49
C GLU A 5 4.01 11.13 6.95
N ILE A 6 3.78 12.08 7.85
CA ILE A 6 3.38 13.45 7.50
C ILE A 6 4.34 14.43 8.16
N ASP A 7 4.70 15.51 7.47
CA ASP A 7 5.51 16.58 8.06
C ASP A 7 4.69 17.50 8.99
N LYS A 8 5.37 18.46 9.62
CA LYS A 8 4.74 19.45 10.52
C LYS A 8 3.69 20.34 9.84
N ASN A 9 3.70 20.43 8.51
CA ASN A 9 2.80 21.26 7.72
C ASN A 9 1.62 20.45 7.14
N GLY A 10 1.54 19.15 7.42
CA GLY A 10 0.49 18.28 6.87
C GLY A 10 0.82 17.66 5.52
N LYS A 11 2.06 17.80 5.01
CA LYS A 11 2.47 17.18 3.74
C LYS A 11 2.79 15.70 3.93
N LEU A 12 2.20 14.84 3.10
CA LEU A 12 2.51 13.42 3.08
C LEU A 12 3.94 13.17 2.57
N LEU A 13 4.79 12.61 3.43
CA LEU A 13 6.18 12.24 3.13
C LEU A 13 6.27 10.81 2.59
N SER A 14 5.54 9.88 3.21
CA SER A 14 5.48 8.49 2.75
C SER A 14 4.17 7.84 3.17
N LEU A 15 3.76 6.79 2.45
CA LEU A 15 2.61 5.99 2.82
C LEU A 15 2.96 4.51 2.73
N LYS A 16 2.92 3.83 3.87
CA LYS A 16 3.05 2.38 3.96
C LYS A 16 1.66 1.76 4.12
N MET A 17 1.37 0.77 3.30
CA MET A 17 0.15 -0.02 3.34
C MET A 17 0.50 -1.45 3.72
N ILE A 18 -0.23 -1.98 4.69
CA ILE A 18 -0.12 -3.36 5.14
C ILE A 18 -1.39 -4.09 4.69
N PRO A 19 -1.34 -4.93 3.64
CA PRO A 19 -2.46 -5.75 3.21
C PRO A 19 -2.85 -6.74 4.31
N LEU A 20 -4.15 -6.79 4.64
CA LEU A 20 -4.70 -7.67 5.65
C LEU A 20 -5.89 -8.44 5.06
N GLU A 21 -6.08 -9.66 5.52
CA GLU A 21 -7.27 -10.47 5.26
C GLU A 21 -7.96 -10.79 6.60
N MET A 22 -9.29 -10.87 6.58
CA MET A 22 -10.07 -11.26 7.74
C MET A 22 -10.36 -12.76 7.69
N LYS A 23 -9.95 -13.51 8.71
CA LYS A 23 -10.22 -14.95 8.85
C LYS A 23 -10.71 -15.22 10.26
N LYS A 24 -11.87 -15.87 10.40
CA LYS A 24 -12.45 -16.24 11.71
C LYS A 24 -12.45 -15.05 12.70
N PHE A 25 -12.94 -13.90 12.25
CA PHE A 25 -12.97 -12.65 13.04
C PHE A 25 -11.60 -12.15 13.56
N SER A 26 -10.51 -12.62 12.96
CA SER A 26 -9.14 -12.20 13.26
C SER A 26 -8.49 -11.59 12.02
N LEU A 27 -7.59 -10.62 12.23
CA LEU A 27 -6.80 -10.02 11.16
C LEU A 27 -5.51 -10.81 10.94
N HIS A 28 -5.28 -11.20 9.69
CA HIS A 28 -4.05 -11.83 9.24
C HIS A 28 -3.41 -10.99 8.14
N TYR A 29 -2.11 -11.16 7.94
CA TYR A 29 -1.47 -10.63 6.72
C TYR A 29 -2.07 -11.31 5.50
N ALA A 30 -2.35 -10.52 4.47
CA ALA A 30 -2.79 -11.07 3.19
C ALA A 30 -1.70 -11.99 2.62
N ASN A 31 -2.13 -13.02 1.90
CA ASN A 31 -1.20 -13.91 1.23
C ASN A 31 -0.55 -13.23 0.02
N SER A 32 0.51 -13.83 -0.52
CA SER A 32 1.31 -13.22 -1.58
C SER A 32 0.54 -12.99 -2.90
N GLU A 33 -0.45 -13.83 -3.20
CA GLU A 33 -1.31 -13.67 -4.38
C GLU A 33 -2.23 -12.45 -4.22
N GLN A 34 -2.88 -12.32 -3.06
CA GLN A 34 -3.70 -11.17 -2.73
C GLN A 34 -2.89 -9.87 -2.73
N VAL A 35 -1.67 -9.90 -2.18
CA VAL A 35 -0.76 -8.74 -2.15
C VAL A 35 -0.37 -8.33 -3.58
N LYS A 36 -0.05 -9.28 -4.46
CA LYS A 36 0.25 -9.02 -5.87
C LYS A 36 -0.96 -8.46 -6.60
N TRP A 37 -2.16 -9.01 -6.36
CA TRP A 37 -3.39 -8.49 -6.93
C TRP A 37 -3.66 -7.05 -6.49
N LEU A 38 -3.53 -6.76 -5.18
CA LEU A 38 -3.68 -5.41 -4.63
C LEU A 38 -2.66 -4.44 -5.22
N LYS A 39 -1.40 -4.86 -5.39
CA LYS A 39 -0.38 -4.06 -6.07
C LYS A 39 -0.83 -3.66 -7.48
N SER A 40 -1.21 -4.64 -8.30
CA SER A 40 -1.65 -4.39 -9.68
C SER A 40 -2.87 -3.48 -9.75
N MET A 41 -3.82 -3.67 -8.83
CA MET A 41 -4.97 -2.79 -8.65
C MET A 41 -4.55 -1.35 -8.34
N PHE A 42 -3.68 -1.14 -7.36
CA PHE A 42 -3.21 0.19 -6.98
C PHE A 42 -2.39 0.86 -8.08
N ASP A 43 -1.56 0.12 -8.80
CA ASP A 43 -0.80 0.66 -9.93
C ASP A 43 -1.77 1.14 -11.04
N ARG A 44 -2.78 0.35 -11.40
CA ARG A 44 -3.78 0.72 -12.41
C ARG A 44 -4.59 1.94 -12.00
N GLU A 45 -5.10 1.96 -10.77
CA GLU A 45 -5.94 3.07 -10.30
C GLU A 45 -5.12 4.33 -9.95
N GLY A 46 -3.84 4.15 -9.63
CA GLY A 46 -2.92 5.21 -9.25
C GLY A 46 -2.28 5.94 -10.43
N GLU A 47 -2.25 5.31 -11.61
CA GLU A 47 -1.65 5.88 -12.84
C GLU A 47 -2.23 7.26 -13.17
N LYS A 48 -3.56 7.40 -13.13
CA LYS A 48 -4.25 8.69 -13.37
C LYS A 48 -3.91 9.80 -12.37
N PHE A 49 -3.30 9.46 -11.24
CA PHE A 49 -2.86 10.38 -10.20
C PHE A 49 -1.32 10.51 -10.13
N GLY A 50 -0.57 9.91 -11.06
CA GLY A 50 0.89 9.91 -11.01
C GLY A 50 1.43 9.12 -9.82
N THR A 51 0.75 8.05 -9.42
CA THR A 51 1.13 7.21 -8.27
C THR A 51 1.25 5.74 -8.66
N SER A 52 2.18 5.04 -8.02
CA SER A 52 2.29 3.59 -8.06
C SER A 52 2.64 3.05 -6.69
N VAL A 53 2.66 1.73 -6.53
CA VAL A 53 3.08 1.09 -5.28
C VAL A 53 4.21 0.10 -5.50
N LYS A 54 5.19 0.13 -4.60
CA LYS A 54 6.31 -0.81 -4.57
C LYS A 54 6.05 -1.86 -3.50
N LEU A 55 6.26 -3.12 -3.86
CA LEU A 55 6.26 -4.23 -2.89
C LEU A 55 7.59 -4.22 -2.13
N THR A 56 7.52 -4.33 -0.82
CA THR A 56 8.69 -4.44 0.08
C THR A 56 8.89 -5.89 0.52
N GLU A 57 10.05 -6.22 1.07
CA GLU A 57 10.40 -7.57 1.53
C GLU A 57 9.41 -8.15 2.56
N ALA A 58 8.79 -7.29 3.36
CA ALA A 58 7.79 -7.66 4.37
C ALA A 58 6.35 -7.71 3.83
N GLN A 59 6.16 -7.86 2.51
CA GLN A 59 4.84 -7.84 1.84
C GLN A 59 4.02 -6.56 2.05
N ASN A 60 4.67 -5.47 2.48
CA ASN A 60 4.01 -4.17 2.56
C ASN A 60 4.08 -3.49 1.19
N LEU A 61 3.07 -2.67 0.90
CA LEU A 61 3.02 -1.82 -0.28
C LEU A 61 3.40 -0.40 0.13
N LYS A 62 4.39 0.20 -0.53
CA LYS A 62 4.80 1.58 -0.28
C LYS A 62 4.40 2.45 -1.47
N LEU A 63 3.72 3.55 -1.22
CA LEU A 63 3.40 4.54 -2.24
C LEU A 63 4.68 5.10 -2.86
N ASN A 64 4.67 5.25 -4.18
CA ASN A 64 5.72 5.84 -4.97
C ASN A 64 5.09 6.89 -5.89
N TRP A 65 5.54 8.12 -5.80
CA TRP A 65 5.17 9.17 -6.75
C TRP A 65 5.94 8.97 -8.04
N GLN A 66 5.22 8.99 -9.16
CA GLN A 66 5.80 9.04 -10.50
C GLN A 66 5.89 10.52 -10.85
N ASN A 67 7.07 11.11 -10.63
CA ASN A 67 7.40 12.46 -11.10
C ASN A 67 7.72 12.42 -12.59
#